data_AF-A0A158KNJ7-F1
#
_entry.id   AF-A0A158KNJ7-F1
#
_cell.length_a   1.000
_cell.length_b   1.000
_cell.length_c   1.000
_cell.angle_alpha   90.00
_cell.angle_beta   90.00
_cell.angle_gamma   90.00
#
_symmetry.space_group_name_H-M   'P 1'
#
loop_
_entity.id
_entity.type
_entity.pdbx_description
1 polymer ?
#
loop_
_entity_poly.entity_id
_entity_poly.type
_entity_poly.pdbx_seq_one_letter_code
_entity_poly.pdbx_strand_id
1 'polypeptide(L)'
;MHAKKRQGRVMLYRSRYVRKGADGNTHGYSMQEFVGSLRADALDIPAELVAKLSQEELEYVEEKVVLPAVRAADKARQVEEQERRDADNRERDPRWRLEEALRLLMDAGKLVLEAGRGIDAGTVDALSTALEQLAVAGNIQRDPLDGVFAAVVCAASAVRAGHYGKAPASKLSDTSVYRKWRSIAAAVDDGEDSLLRALQETGWARARG
;
A
#
# COMPACT_ATOMS: atom_id res chain seq x y z
N MET A 1 -2.98 -13.76 -46.92
CA MET A 1 -3.70 -12.84 -46.01
C MET A 1 -2.71 -11.93 -45.29
N HIS A 2 -3.08 -10.69 -44.99
CA HIS A 2 -2.32 -9.77 -44.14
C HIS A 2 -3.21 -9.16 -43.05
N ALA A 3 -2.71 -9.11 -41.82
CA ALA A 3 -3.35 -8.43 -40.71
C ALA A 3 -2.63 -7.10 -40.39
N LYS A 4 -3.38 -6.00 -40.24
CA LYS A 4 -2.85 -4.70 -39.81
C LYS A 4 -3.59 -4.21 -38.56
N LYS A 5 -2.86 -3.84 -37.51
CA LYS A 5 -3.46 -3.30 -36.28
C LYS A 5 -3.70 -1.80 -36.40
N ARG A 6 -4.93 -1.34 -36.12
CA ARG A 6 -5.30 0.08 -36.09
C ARG A 6 -6.39 0.30 -35.04
N GLN A 7 -6.21 1.29 -34.16
CA GLN A 7 -7.23 1.72 -33.18
C GLN A 7 -7.91 0.55 -32.42
N GLY A 8 -7.11 -0.39 -31.89
CA GLY A 8 -7.63 -1.55 -31.14
C GLY A 8 -8.32 -2.63 -31.98
N ARG A 9 -8.26 -2.54 -33.32
CA ARG A 9 -8.81 -3.53 -34.25
C ARG A 9 -7.72 -4.11 -35.13
N VAL A 10 -7.93 -5.34 -35.57
CA VAL A 10 -7.14 -6.02 -36.61
C VAL A 10 -7.92 -5.97 -37.92
N MET A 11 -7.35 -5.29 -38.89
CA MET A 11 -7.88 -5.15 -40.25
C MET A 11 -7.29 -6.28 -41.12
N LEU A 12 -8.15 -7.06 -41.76
CA LEU A 12 -7.77 -8.21 -42.57
C LEU A 12 -7.81 -7.85 -44.06
N TYR A 13 -6.71 -8.12 -44.75
CA TYR A 13 -6.54 -7.86 -46.17
C TYR A 13 -6.11 -9.10 -46.94
N ARG A 14 -6.85 -9.44 -47.99
CA ARG A 14 -6.47 -10.47 -48.96
C ARG A 14 -5.59 -9.84 -50.04
N SER A 15 -4.38 -10.36 -50.22
CA SER A 15 -3.47 -9.91 -51.28
C SER A 15 -3.63 -10.80 -52.51
N ARG A 16 -3.78 -10.18 -53.68
CA ARG A 16 -3.75 -10.87 -54.99
C ARG A 16 -2.73 -10.20 -55.90
N TYR A 17 -1.98 -10.99 -56.64
CA TYR A 17 -1.04 -10.47 -57.62
C TYR A 17 -1.75 -10.19 -58.95
N VAL A 18 -1.71 -8.94 -59.39
CA VAL A 18 -2.19 -8.53 -60.72
C VAL A 18 -1.02 -8.59 -61.68
N ARG A 19 -1.11 -9.47 -62.69
CA ARG A 19 -0.07 -9.63 -63.71
C ARG A 19 -0.01 -8.39 -64.60
N LYS A 20 1.17 -8.12 -65.19
CA LYS A 20 1.35 -7.05 -66.18
C LYS A 20 0.36 -7.22 -67.33
N GLY A 21 -0.29 -6.14 -67.74
CA GLY A 21 -1.23 -6.09 -68.86
C GLY A 21 -2.64 -6.61 -68.58
N ALA A 22 -2.94 -7.12 -67.37
CA ALA A 22 -4.29 -7.60 -67.04
C ALA A 22 -5.31 -6.46 -66.93
N ASP A 23 -4.88 -5.31 -66.40
CA ASP A 23 -5.71 -4.11 -66.19
C ASP A 23 -5.12 -2.87 -66.89
N GLY A 24 -4.48 -3.06 -68.05
CA GLY A 24 -3.76 -1.98 -68.75
C GLY A 24 -2.48 -1.49 -68.02
N ASN A 25 -2.01 -2.25 -67.04
CA ASN A 25 -0.85 -1.93 -66.20
C ASN A 25 0.49 -2.27 -66.88
N THR A 26 1.49 -1.40 -66.71
CA THR A 26 2.83 -1.52 -67.32
C THR A 26 3.75 -2.52 -66.61
N HIS A 27 3.44 -2.88 -65.37
CA HIS A 27 4.15 -3.87 -64.55
C HIS A 27 3.15 -4.60 -63.63
N GLY A 28 3.51 -5.80 -63.17
CA GLY A 28 2.67 -6.52 -62.22
C GLY A 28 2.79 -5.95 -60.81
N TYR A 29 1.69 -5.95 -60.05
CA TYR A 29 1.63 -5.36 -58.71
C TYR A 29 0.76 -6.20 -57.78
N SER A 30 0.92 -6.02 -56.47
CA SER A 30 0.08 -6.64 -55.46
C SER A 30 -1.09 -5.72 -55.11
N MET A 31 -2.32 -6.23 -55.23
CA MET A 31 -3.54 -5.55 -54.81
C MET A 31 -4.02 -6.13 -53.48
N GLN A 32 -4.36 -5.27 -52.53
CA GLN A 32 -4.92 -5.66 -51.24
C GLN A 32 -6.41 -5.33 -51.20
N GLU A 33 -7.24 -6.35 -50.98
CA GLU A 33 -8.68 -6.21 -50.79
C GLU A 33 -9.01 -6.35 -49.30
N PHE A 34 -9.84 -5.44 -48.79
CA PHE A 34 -10.27 -5.50 -47.39
C PHE A 34 -11.38 -6.55 -47.22
N VAL A 35 -11.14 -7.52 -46.34
CA VAL A 35 -12.09 -8.63 -46.09
C VAL A 35 -12.97 -8.36 -44.87
N GLY A 36 -12.40 -7.70 -43.86
CA GLY A 36 -13.13 -7.29 -42.67
C GLY A 36 -12.20 -6.97 -41.49
N SER A 37 -12.79 -6.80 -40.31
CA SER A 37 -12.02 -6.46 -39.11
C SER A 37 -12.57 -7.15 -37.87
N LEU A 38 -11.67 -7.48 -36.96
CA LEU A 38 -11.99 -8.00 -35.64
C LEU A 38 -11.32 -7.15 -34.56
N ARG A 39 -11.82 -7.19 -33.33
CA ARG A 39 -11.14 -6.52 -32.22
C ARG A 39 -9.79 -7.20 -31.94
N ALA A 40 -8.82 -6.45 -31.44
CA ALA A 40 -7.50 -7.01 -31.10
C ALA A 40 -7.52 -7.95 -29.89
N ASP A 41 -8.58 -7.89 -29.08
CA ASP A 41 -8.87 -8.75 -27.93
C ASP A 41 -9.98 -9.79 -28.23
N ALA A 42 -10.33 -9.98 -29.51
CA ALA A 42 -11.34 -10.97 -29.88
C ALA A 42 -10.87 -12.39 -29.56
N LEU A 43 -11.68 -13.09 -28.77
CA LEU A 43 -11.42 -14.47 -28.34
C LEU A 43 -11.90 -15.52 -29.35
N ASP A 44 -12.72 -15.12 -30.32
CA ASP A 44 -13.26 -15.96 -31.39
C ASP A 44 -13.40 -15.17 -32.70
N ILE A 45 -13.47 -15.88 -33.83
CA ILE A 45 -13.74 -15.30 -35.15
C ILE A 45 -15.26 -15.19 -35.34
N PRO A 46 -15.83 -13.99 -35.57
CA PRO A 46 -17.27 -13.82 -35.81
C PRO A 46 -17.77 -14.61 -37.03
N ALA A 47 -18.97 -15.19 -36.95
CA ALA A 47 -19.56 -16.01 -38.02
C ALA A 47 -19.63 -15.29 -39.40
N GLU A 48 -19.84 -13.97 -39.39
CA GLU A 48 -19.85 -13.14 -40.60
C GLU A 48 -18.49 -13.09 -41.31
N LEU A 49 -17.39 -13.19 -40.56
CA LEU A 49 -16.04 -13.29 -41.10
C LEU A 49 -15.76 -14.73 -41.53
N VAL A 50 -16.23 -15.72 -40.79
CA VAL A 50 -16.07 -17.14 -41.15
C VAL A 50 -16.64 -17.43 -42.54
N ALA A 51 -17.81 -16.87 -42.87
CA ALA A 51 -18.41 -17.05 -44.19
C ALA A 51 -17.62 -16.41 -45.35
N LYS A 52 -16.67 -15.50 -45.07
CA LYS A 52 -15.91 -14.73 -46.09
C LYS A 52 -14.46 -15.21 -46.27
N LEU A 53 -13.99 -16.06 -45.36
CA LEU A 53 -12.59 -16.51 -45.29
C LEU A 53 -12.49 -17.93 -45.82
N SER A 54 -11.42 -18.23 -46.55
CA SER A 54 -11.06 -19.63 -46.83
C SER A 54 -10.51 -20.30 -45.56
N GLN A 55 -10.37 -21.63 -45.58
CA GLN A 55 -9.83 -22.37 -44.44
C GLN A 55 -8.41 -21.95 -44.05
N GLU A 56 -7.52 -21.76 -45.04
CA GLU A 56 -6.16 -21.24 -44.81
C GLU A 56 -6.17 -19.82 -44.19
N GLU A 57 -7.16 -19.01 -44.58
CA GLU A 57 -7.31 -17.66 -44.05
C GLU A 57 -7.87 -17.66 -42.63
N LEU A 58 -8.74 -18.61 -42.29
CA LEU A 58 -9.22 -18.83 -40.94
C LEU A 58 -8.08 -19.23 -40.01
N GLU A 59 -7.27 -20.21 -40.41
CA GLU A 59 -6.08 -20.64 -39.65
C GLU A 59 -5.13 -19.46 -39.42
N TYR A 60 -4.89 -18.64 -40.45
CA TYR A 60 -4.06 -17.44 -40.30
C TYR A 60 -4.63 -16.44 -39.28
N VAL A 61 -5.94 -16.18 -39.30
CA VAL A 61 -6.59 -15.24 -38.36
C VAL A 61 -6.58 -15.81 -36.94
N GLU A 62 -6.82 -17.11 -36.80
CA GLU A 62 -6.78 -17.81 -35.52
C GLU A 62 -5.39 -17.71 -34.90
N GLU A 63 -4.33 -18.04 -35.65
CA GLU A 63 -2.96 -17.98 -35.16
C GLU A 63 -2.45 -16.57 -34.86
N LYS A 64 -2.79 -15.60 -35.70
CA LYS A 64 -2.21 -14.24 -35.60
C LYS A 64 -3.03 -13.28 -34.74
N VAL A 65 -4.30 -13.57 -34.49
CA VAL A 65 -5.20 -12.65 -33.78
C VAL A 65 -5.84 -13.32 -32.57
N VAL A 66 -6.49 -14.46 -32.77
CA VAL A 66 -7.30 -15.09 -31.72
C VAL A 66 -6.43 -15.73 -30.64
N LEU A 67 -5.48 -16.60 -31.00
CA LEU A 67 -4.61 -17.27 -30.03
C LEU A 67 -3.82 -16.28 -29.15
N PRO A 68 -3.23 -15.19 -29.68
CA PRO A 68 -2.60 -14.17 -28.85
C PRO A 68 -3.58 -13.47 -27.90
N ALA A 69 -4.81 -13.18 -28.35
CA ALA A 69 -5.83 -12.54 -27.53
C ALA A 69 -6.30 -13.45 -26.39
N VAL A 70 -6.53 -14.74 -26.67
CA VAL A 70 -6.86 -15.77 -25.67
C VAL A 70 -5.77 -15.87 -24.62
N ARG A 71 -4.50 -16.02 -25.03
CA ARG A 71 -3.37 -16.09 -24.09
C ARG A 71 -3.23 -14.82 -23.25
N ALA A 72 -3.52 -13.65 -23.81
CA ALA A 72 -3.47 -12.39 -23.08
C ALA A 72 -4.60 -12.31 -22.04
N ALA A 73 -5.82 -12.73 -22.41
CA ALA A 73 -6.95 -12.80 -21.50
C ALA A 73 -6.72 -13.79 -20.35
N ASP A 74 -6.15 -14.97 -20.63
CA ASP A 74 -5.82 -15.97 -19.62
C ASP A 74 -4.75 -15.44 -18.65
N LYS A 75 -3.70 -14.79 -19.16
CA LYS A 75 -2.69 -14.13 -18.31
C LYS A 75 -3.30 -13.04 -17.44
N ALA A 76 -4.19 -12.21 -17.99
CA ALA A 76 -4.85 -11.17 -17.22
C ALA A 76 -5.68 -11.76 -16.06
N ARG A 77 -6.44 -12.83 -16.32
CA ARG A 77 -7.19 -13.55 -15.28
C ARG A 77 -6.28 -14.14 -14.21
N GLN A 78 -5.15 -14.74 -14.61
CA GLN A 78 -4.18 -15.30 -13.66
C GLN A 78 -3.56 -14.22 -12.77
N VAL A 79 -3.22 -13.06 -13.33
CA VAL A 79 -2.70 -11.92 -12.57
C VAL A 79 -3.75 -11.41 -11.60
N GLU A 80 -4.99 -11.20 -12.04
CA GLU A 80 -6.08 -10.73 -11.18
C GLU A 80 -6.37 -11.72 -10.03
N GLU A 81 -6.38 -13.02 -10.31
CA GLU A 81 -6.57 -14.05 -9.28
C GLU A 81 -5.41 -14.07 -8.29
N GLN A 82 -4.17 -13.93 -8.79
CA GLN A 82 -2.98 -13.88 -7.94
C GLN A 82 -2.99 -12.63 -7.06
N GLU A 83 -3.31 -11.47 -7.62
CA GLU A 83 -3.44 -10.21 -6.87
C GLU A 83 -4.53 -10.32 -5.79
N ARG A 84 -5.65 -10.99 -6.10
CA ARG A 84 -6.69 -11.25 -5.11
C ARG A 84 -6.20 -12.16 -3.99
N ARG A 85 -5.49 -13.25 -4.33
CA ARG A 85 -4.90 -14.16 -3.32
C ARG A 85 -3.87 -13.45 -2.47
N ASP A 86 -3.03 -12.62 -3.06
CA ASP A 86 -2.02 -11.84 -2.35
C ASP A 86 -2.66 -10.78 -1.45
N ALA A 87 -3.76 -10.15 -1.89
CA ALA A 87 -4.55 -9.27 -1.05
C ALA A 87 -5.16 -10.03 0.14
N ASP A 88 -5.80 -11.17 -0.10
CA ASP A 88 -6.37 -12.02 0.96
C ASP A 88 -5.30 -12.48 1.96
N ASN A 89 -4.10 -12.81 1.48
CA ASN A 89 -2.95 -13.18 2.32
C ASN A 89 -2.46 -12.01 3.17
N ARG A 90 -2.29 -10.81 2.57
CA ARG A 90 -1.93 -9.58 3.29
C ARG A 90 -2.98 -9.22 4.33
N GLU A 91 -4.25 -9.43 4.02
CA GLU A 91 -5.33 -9.13 4.93
C GLU A 91 -5.27 -9.97 6.21
N ARG A 92 -4.77 -11.21 6.09
CA ARG A 92 -4.65 -12.18 7.19
C ARG A 92 -3.28 -12.18 7.85
N ASP A 93 -2.28 -11.51 7.28
CA ASP A 93 -0.92 -11.44 7.83
C ASP A 93 -0.82 -10.31 8.88
N PRO A 94 -0.68 -10.64 10.18
CA PRO A 94 -0.57 -9.63 11.23
C PRO A 94 0.68 -8.74 11.07
N ARG A 95 1.77 -9.25 10.49
CA ARG A 95 3.00 -8.46 10.30
C ARG A 95 2.79 -7.37 9.27
N TRP A 96 2.23 -7.74 8.12
CA TRP A 96 1.90 -6.78 7.07
C TRP A 96 0.95 -5.69 7.57
N ARG A 97 -0.06 -6.07 8.36
CA ARG A 97 -1.00 -5.10 8.98
C ARG A 97 -0.29 -4.11 9.90
N LEU A 98 0.73 -4.54 10.65
CA LEU A 98 1.50 -3.67 11.53
C LEU A 98 2.46 -2.75 10.78
N GLU A 99 3.10 -3.24 9.73
CA GLU A 99 3.93 -2.42 8.85
C GLU A 99 3.09 -1.32 8.17
N GLU A 100 1.90 -1.67 7.69
CA GLU A 100 0.97 -0.72 7.08
C GLU A 100 0.43 0.28 8.10
N ALA A 101 0.09 -0.17 9.32
CA ALA A 101 -0.30 0.73 10.40
C ALA A 101 0.81 1.73 10.75
N LEU A 102 2.07 1.28 10.82
CA LEU A 102 3.22 2.16 11.04
C LEU A 102 3.36 3.19 9.91
N ARG A 103 3.24 2.75 8.65
CA ARG A 103 3.28 3.65 7.49
C ARG A 103 2.21 4.73 7.57
N LEU A 104 0.97 4.35 7.85
CA LEU A 104 -0.16 5.26 7.97
C LEU A 104 0.02 6.26 9.12
N LEU A 105 0.56 5.83 10.27
CA LEU A 105 0.89 6.71 11.39
C LEU A 105 1.98 7.73 11.04
N MET A 106 3.02 7.31 10.30
CA MET A 106 4.05 8.22 9.82
C MET A 106 3.50 9.27 8.85
N ASP A 107 2.64 8.85 7.91
CA ASP A 107 2.03 9.77 6.95
C ASP A 107 1.05 10.73 7.63
N ALA A 108 0.27 10.26 8.62
CA ALA A 108 -0.54 11.13 9.46
C ALA A 108 0.33 12.17 10.19
N GLY A 109 1.48 11.76 10.74
CA GLY A 109 2.43 12.67 11.37
C GLY A 109 2.93 13.78 10.43
N LYS A 110 3.27 13.44 9.18
CA LYS A 110 3.65 14.45 8.17
C LYS A 110 2.50 15.42 7.89
N LEU A 111 1.29 14.91 7.70
CA LEU A 111 0.12 15.74 7.42
C LEU A 111 -0.22 16.70 8.57
N VAL A 112 -0.03 16.28 9.82
CA VAL A 112 -0.19 17.17 10.99
C VAL A 112 0.83 18.30 10.97
N LEU A 113 2.10 17.98 10.66
CA LEU A 113 3.18 18.97 10.60
C LEU A 113 2.99 19.96 9.45
N GLU A 114 2.56 19.48 8.29
CA GLU A 114 2.41 20.30 7.07
C GLU A 114 1.11 21.11 7.04
N ALA A 115 -0.01 20.51 7.45
CA ALA A 115 -1.33 21.13 7.35
C ALA A 115 -1.82 21.79 8.65
N GLY A 116 -1.08 21.64 9.76
CA GLY A 116 -1.43 22.19 11.07
C GLY A 116 -2.75 21.66 11.64
N ARG A 117 -3.26 20.53 11.12
CA ARG A 117 -4.49 19.90 11.60
C ARG A 117 -4.18 19.09 12.85
N GLY A 118 -4.85 19.40 13.95
CA GLY A 118 -4.74 18.63 15.18
C GLY A 118 -5.31 17.21 15.03
N ILE A 119 -4.71 16.27 15.76
CA ILE A 119 -5.28 14.92 15.96
C ILE A 119 -6.10 14.94 17.25
N ASP A 120 -7.24 14.28 17.24
CA ASP A 120 -8.05 14.07 18.43
C ASP A 120 -7.31 13.22 19.48
N ALA A 121 -7.23 13.71 20.72
CA ALA A 121 -6.49 13.04 21.79
C ALA A 121 -7.06 11.66 22.13
N GLY A 122 -8.39 11.50 22.10
CA GLY A 122 -9.04 10.21 22.37
C GLY A 122 -8.68 9.13 21.35
N THR A 123 -8.45 9.52 20.09
CA THR A 123 -7.97 8.63 19.04
C THR A 123 -6.53 8.15 19.31
N VAL A 124 -5.66 9.03 19.82
CA VAL A 124 -4.28 8.68 20.19
C VAL A 124 -4.26 7.75 21.40
N ASP A 125 -5.12 7.98 22.38
CA ASP A 125 -5.25 7.11 23.55
C ASP A 125 -5.75 5.71 23.14
N ALA A 126 -6.77 5.64 22.27
CA ALA A 126 -7.29 4.38 21.75
C ALA A 126 -6.23 3.58 20.97
N LEU A 127 -5.41 4.26 20.15
CA LEU A 127 -4.27 3.65 19.46
C LEU A 127 -3.24 3.09 20.45
N SER A 128 -2.93 3.83 21.52
CA SER A 128 -1.98 3.40 22.54
C SER A 128 -2.48 2.14 23.25
N THR A 129 -3.75 2.11 23.67
CA THR A 129 -4.36 0.91 24.27
C THR A 129 -4.35 -0.29 23.31
N ALA A 130 -4.63 -0.08 22.02
CA ALA A 130 -4.59 -1.15 21.03
C ALA A 130 -3.18 -1.74 20.85
N LEU A 131 -2.14 -0.89 20.88
CA LEU A 131 -0.74 -1.35 20.81
C LEU A 131 -0.32 -2.15 22.05
N GLU A 132 -0.79 -1.78 23.23
CA GLU A 132 -0.55 -2.54 24.47
C GLU A 132 -1.21 -3.93 24.41
N GLN A 133 -2.48 -4.00 23.99
CA GLN A 133 -3.18 -5.27 23.81
C GLN A 133 -2.49 -6.19 22.81
N LEU A 134 -1.98 -5.61 21.71
CA LEU A 134 -1.20 -6.34 20.72
C LEU A 134 0.12 -6.84 21.29
N ALA A 135 0.83 -6.03 22.08
CA ALA A 135 2.08 -6.46 22.72
C ALA A 135 1.84 -7.66 23.65
N VAL A 136 0.74 -7.65 24.40
CA VAL A 136 0.32 -8.79 25.24
C VAL A 136 0.00 -10.01 24.36
N ALA A 137 -0.81 -9.86 23.32
CA ALA A 137 -1.19 -10.96 22.43
C ALA A 137 0.02 -11.56 21.66
N GLY A 138 0.98 -10.72 21.29
CA GLY A 138 2.21 -11.10 20.60
C GLY A 138 3.33 -11.58 21.54
N ASN A 139 3.08 -11.64 22.85
CA ASN A 139 4.08 -11.94 23.88
C ASN A 139 5.37 -11.09 23.72
N ILE A 140 5.20 -9.83 23.32
CA ILE A 140 6.29 -8.88 23.13
C ILE A 140 6.61 -8.29 24.50
N GLN A 141 7.67 -8.79 25.13
CA GLN A 141 8.21 -8.15 26.32
C GLN A 141 9.09 -6.98 25.90
N ARG A 142 8.56 -5.77 25.99
CA ARG A 142 9.37 -4.54 25.97
C ARG A 142 10.01 -4.37 27.35
N ASP A 143 11.24 -3.89 27.39
CA ASP A 143 11.85 -3.49 28.66
C ASP A 143 11.03 -2.32 29.26
N PRO A 144 10.45 -2.48 30.46
CA PRO A 144 9.68 -1.42 31.09
C PRO A 144 10.49 -0.13 31.33
N LEU A 145 11.81 -0.24 31.52
CA LEU A 145 12.68 0.92 31.72
C LEU A 145 12.81 1.78 30.46
N ASP A 146 12.85 1.15 29.28
CA ASP A 146 12.82 1.87 28.00
C ASP A 146 11.50 2.65 27.83
N GLY A 147 10.38 2.06 28.26
CA GLY A 147 9.08 2.71 28.26
C GLY A 147 9.03 3.96 29.14
N VAL A 148 9.55 3.86 30.37
CA VAL A 148 9.66 5.00 31.30
C VAL A 148 10.57 6.08 30.71
N PHE A 149 11.73 5.71 30.17
CA PHE A 149 12.67 6.64 29.57
C PHE A 149 12.04 7.42 28.40
N ALA A 150 11.39 6.72 27.47
CA ALA A 150 10.72 7.34 26.34
C ALA A 150 9.61 8.31 26.79
N ALA A 151 8.79 7.93 27.77
CA ALA A 151 7.74 8.77 28.32
C ALA A 151 8.28 10.08 28.91
N VAL A 152 9.40 10.03 29.64
CA VAL A 152 10.06 11.22 30.20
C VAL A 152 10.58 12.15 29.10
N VAL A 153 11.21 11.61 28.06
CA VAL A 153 11.71 12.40 26.91
C VAL A 153 10.56 13.10 26.17
N CYS A 154 9.45 12.38 25.93
CA CYS A 154 8.24 12.94 25.32
C CYS A 154 7.62 14.04 26.17
N ALA A 155 7.46 13.80 27.49
CA ALA A 155 6.92 14.79 28.42
C ALA A 155 7.79 16.07 28.45
N ALA A 156 9.11 15.93 28.50
CA ALA A 156 10.04 17.06 28.47
C ALA A 156 9.92 17.88 27.17
N SER A 157 9.74 17.19 26.03
CA SER A 157 9.57 17.83 24.73
C SER A 157 8.22 18.58 24.65
N ALA A 158 7.14 17.99 25.19
CA ALA A 158 5.84 18.64 25.26
C ALA A 158 5.85 19.91 26.12
N VAL A 159 6.57 19.89 27.26
CA VAL A 159 6.77 21.07 28.11
C VAL A 159 7.54 22.16 27.35
N ARG A 160 8.63 21.82 26.67
CA ARG A 160 9.42 22.77 25.86
C ARG A 160 8.61 23.37 24.70
N ALA A 161 7.73 22.57 24.10
CA ALA A 161 6.81 23.02 23.05
C ALA A 161 5.67 23.92 23.58
N GLY A 162 5.57 24.13 24.90
CA GLY A 162 4.59 25.02 25.50
C GLY A 162 3.21 24.42 25.72
N HIS A 163 3.05 23.08 25.65
CA HIS A 163 1.76 22.41 25.88
C HIS A 163 1.10 22.78 27.21
N TYR A 164 1.91 23.09 28.22
CA TYR A 164 1.44 23.43 29.56
C TYR A 164 1.42 24.95 29.84
N GLY A 165 1.69 25.78 28.82
CA GLY A 165 1.82 27.23 28.97
C GLY A 165 3.04 27.67 29.79
N LYS A 166 3.03 28.92 30.26
CA LYS A 166 4.06 29.47 31.15
C LYS A 166 3.65 29.32 32.61
N ALA A 167 4.63 29.03 33.47
CA ALA A 167 4.41 28.98 34.90
C ALA A 167 3.88 30.32 35.44
N PRO A 168 2.91 30.32 36.37
CA PRO A 168 2.43 31.53 37.01
C PRO A 168 3.54 32.15 37.89
N ALA A 169 3.51 33.48 38.02
CA ALA A 169 4.52 34.23 38.79
C ALA A 169 4.49 33.94 40.31
N SER A 170 3.42 33.33 40.82
CA SER A 170 3.31 32.88 42.21
C SER A 170 2.44 31.62 42.30
N LYS A 171 2.53 30.89 43.43
CA LYS A 171 1.75 29.66 43.73
C LYS A 171 1.97 28.50 42.74
N LEU A 172 3.23 28.22 42.40
CA LEU A 172 3.60 27.08 41.55
C LEU A 172 3.09 25.74 42.12
N SER A 173 3.10 25.59 43.45
CA SER A 173 2.67 24.39 44.18
C SER A 173 1.24 23.95 43.90
N ASP A 174 0.37 24.91 43.59
CA ASP A 174 -1.08 24.67 43.45
C ASP A 174 -1.44 24.27 42.01
N THR A 175 -0.50 24.44 41.08
CA THR A 175 -0.70 24.11 39.67
C THR A 175 -0.86 22.59 39.47
N SER A 176 -1.72 22.20 38.54
CA SER A 176 -1.91 20.80 38.16
C SER A 176 -0.62 20.17 37.65
N VAL A 177 0.20 20.94 36.92
CA VAL A 177 1.50 20.52 36.39
C VAL A 177 2.48 20.19 37.51
N TYR A 178 2.59 21.06 38.52
CA TYR A 178 3.47 20.81 39.67
C TYR A 178 3.00 19.60 40.50
N ARG A 179 1.69 19.43 40.71
CA ARG A 179 1.14 18.25 41.39
C ARG A 179 1.46 16.96 40.63
N LYS A 180 1.28 16.94 39.30
CA LYS A 180 1.67 15.80 38.45
C LYS A 180 3.17 15.51 38.53
N TRP A 181 4.01 16.54 38.48
CA TRP A 181 5.46 16.39 38.65
C TRP A 181 5.82 15.78 40.01
N ARG A 182 5.21 16.24 41.10
CA ARG A 182 5.41 15.67 42.44
C ARG A 182 5.03 14.19 42.50
N SER A 183 3.91 13.80 41.87
CA SER A 183 3.52 12.38 41.77
C SER A 183 4.53 11.55 40.98
N ILE A 184 5.05 12.08 39.86
CA ILE A 184 6.09 11.41 39.06
C ILE A 184 7.37 11.27 39.89
N ALA A 185 7.83 12.35 40.54
CA ALA A 185 9.04 12.34 41.36
C ALA A 185 8.92 11.34 42.52
N ALA A 186 7.75 11.25 43.17
CA ALA A 186 7.51 10.24 44.20
C ALA A 186 7.55 8.81 43.63
N ALA A 187 6.94 8.56 42.47
CA ALA A 187 6.98 7.25 41.83
C ALA A 187 8.40 6.82 41.37
N VAL A 188 9.28 7.78 41.10
CA VAL A 188 10.65 7.51 40.65
C VAL A 188 11.64 7.42 41.82
N ASP A 189 11.64 8.39 42.73
CA ASP A 189 12.73 8.58 43.71
C ASP A 189 12.31 8.44 45.20
N ASP A 190 11.09 8.86 45.59
CA ASP A 190 10.77 9.17 47.01
C ASP A 190 9.62 8.32 47.63
N GLY A 191 8.97 7.45 46.85
CA GLY A 191 7.89 6.57 47.32
C GLY A 191 8.37 5.24 47.90
N GLU A 192 7.57 4.61 48.76
CA GLU A 192 7.82 3.24 49.25
C GLU A 192 7.91 2.24 48.09
N ASP A 193 7.03 2.39 47.09
CA ASP A 193 7.02 1.59 45.86
C ASP A 193 7.74 2.31 44.70
N SER A 194 8.74 3.16 44.99
CA SER A 194 9.45 3.89 43.95
C SER A 194 10.38 3.02 43.13
N LEU A 195 10.58 3.41 41.86
CA LEU A 195 11.51 2.72 40.96
C LEU A 195 12.93 2.65 41.53
N LEU A 196 13.43 3.75 42.11
CA LEU A 196 14.77 3.81 42.72
C LEU A 196 14.90 2.81 43.87
N ARG A 197 13.88 2.69 44.72
CA ARG A 197 13.89 1.75 45.85
C ARG A 197 13.88 0.31 45.38
N ALA A 198 13.03 -0.02 44.40
CA ALA A 198 13.03 -1.35 43.78
C ALA A 198 14.40 -1.70 43.17
N LEU A 199 15.07 -0.76 42.51
CA LEU A 199 16.42 -0.93 41.96
C LEU A 199 17.49 -1.09 43.05
N GLN A 200 17.35 -0.42 44.20
CA GLN A 200 18.25 -0.56 45.34
C GLN A 200 18.10 -1.92 46.04
N GLU A 201 16.86 -2.35 46.28
CA GLU A 201 16.56 -3.65 46.91
C GLU A 201 17.05 -4.83 46.08
N THR A 202 17.05 -4.70 44.76
CA THR A 202 17.56 -5.70 43.82
C THR A 202 19.04 -5.54 43.48
N GLY A 203 19.72 -4.52 44.01
CA GLY A 203 21.17 -4.32 43.89
C GLY A 203 21.65 -3.62 42.61
N TRP A 204 20.74 -3.11 41.77
CA TRP A 204 21.06 -2.36 40.56
C TRP A 204 21.44 -0.88 40.81
N ALA A 205 21.09 -0.34 41.98
CA ALA A 205 21.45 1.01 42.41
C ALA A 205 21.95 1.02 43.86
N ARG A 206 22.88 1.92 44.18
CA ARG A 206 23.31 2.13 45.58
C ARG A 206 22.47 3.22 46.22
N ALA A 207 22.01 2.99 47.46
CA ALA A 207 21.47 4.05 48.29
C ALA A 207 22.54 5.12 48.49
N ARG A 208 22.20 6.38 48.19
CA ARG A 208 23.02 7.51 48.61
C ARG A 208 22.77 7.68 50.11
N GLY A 209 23.79 7.32 50.91
CA GLY A 209 23.84 7.66 52.33
C GLY A 209 24.10 9.14 52.54
#